data_AF-A0A520JJF1-F1
#
_entry.id   AF-A0A520JJF1-F1
#
_cell.length_a   1.000
_cell.length_b   1.000
_cell.length_c   1.000
_cell.angle_alpha   90.00
_cell.angle_beta   90.00
_cell.angle_gamma   90.00
#
_symmetry.space_group_name_H-M   'P 1'
#
loop_
_entity.id
_entity.type
_entity.pdbx_description
1 polymer ?
#
loop_
_entity_poly.entity_id
_entity_poly.type
_entity_poly.pdbx_seq_one_letter_code
_entity_poly.pdbx_strand_id
1 'polypeptide(L)'
;VARDWAPHLVAVVLVLSWLDHVGLGLGRYVLCFVYPGMALTMVRSYAEHRADLASPGRAASVERGGLLGLLYLYNNLHAAHHERPSLAWYDLPAYHRRNRARFADAGAPIYQGYGEIVRRFAFSAHDDMVHPLHREPVS
;
A
#
# COMPACT_ATOMS: atom_id res chain seq x y z
N VAL A 1 -22.86 -18.87 -6.36
CA VAL A 1 -23.38 -17.84 -5.43
C VAL A 1 -23.82 -18.44 -4.11
N ALA A 2 -25.04 -19.00 -3.94
CA ALA A 2 -25.47 -19.50 -2.62
C ALA A 2 -24.55 -20.60 -2.05
N ARG A 3 -24.04 -21.49 -2.92
CA ARG A 3 -23.05 -22.54 -2.58
C ARG A 3 -21.73 -21.98 -2.04
N ASP A 4 -21.33 -20.78 -2.45
CA ASP A 4 -20.05 -20.16 -2.08
C ASP A 4 -20.24 -19.24 -0.86
N TRP A 5 -21.39 -18.56 -0.78
CA TRP A 5 -21.73 -17.66 0.32
C TRP A 5 -22.13 -18.41 1.60
N ALA A 6 -22.80 -19.56 1.50
CA ALA A 6 -23.20 -20.34 2.68
C ALA A 6 -22.01 -20.75 3.57
N PRO A 7 -20.94 -21.39 3.06
CA PRO A 7 -19.78 -21.73 3.90
C PRO A 7 -19.05 -20.49 4.41
N HIS A 8 -19.02 -19.41 3.63
CA HIS A 8 -18.44 -18.13 4.07
C HIS A 8 -19.20 -17.56 5.28
N LEU A 9 -20.54 -17.50 5.21
CA LEU A 9 -21.37 -17.01 6.31
C LEU A 9 -21.22 -17.88 7.57
N VAL A 10 -21.14 -19.21 7.42
CA VAL A 10 -20.86 -20.11 8.54
C VAL A 10 -19.51 -19.79 9.18
N ALA A 11 -18.46 -19.60 8.38
CA ALA A 11 -17.14 -19.23 8.88
C ALA A 11 -17.17 -17.86 9.60
N VAL A 12 -17.88 -16.87 9.06
CA VAL A 12 -18.05 -15.56 9.70
C VAL A 12 -18.74 -15.71 11.06
N VAL A 13 -19.84 -16.46 11.14
CA VAL A 13 -20.55 -16.68 12.42
C VAL A 13 -19.62 -17.35 13.44
N LEU A 14 -18.87 -18.38 13.05
CA LEU A 14 -17.92 -19.06 13.94
C LEU A 14 -16.85 -18.11 14.48
N VAL A 15 -16.28 -17.26 13.63
CA VAL A 15 -15.28 -16.26 14.06
C VAL A 15 -15.92 -15.25 15.02
N LEU A 16 -17.09 -14.71 14.69
CA LEU A 16 -17.77 -13.73 15.54
C LEU A 16 -18.15 -14.32 16.91
N SER A 17 -18.67 -15.54 16.95
CA SER A 17 -18.98 -16.26 18.19
C SER A 17 -17.72 -16.53 19.01
N TRP A 18 -16.60 -16.88 18.37
CA TRP A 18 -15.32 -17.07 19.06
C TRP A 18 -14.81 -15.76 19.66
N LEU A 19 -14.87 -14.66 18.90
CA LEU A 19 -14.46 -13.34 19.40
C LEU A 19 -15.28 -12.89 20.62
N ASP A 20 -16.60 -13.13 20.58
CA ASP A 20 -17.48 -12.89 21.72
C ASP A 20 -17.10 -13.78 22.92
N HIS A 21 -16.88 -15.08 22.69
CA HIS A 21 -16.49 -16.03 23.73
C HIS A 21 -15.19 -15.65 24.46
N VAL A 22 -14.20 -15.10 23.75
CA VAL A 22 -12.93 -14.63 24.36
C VAL A 22 -13.04 -13.20 24.92
N GLY A 23 -14.22 -12.58 24.92
CA GLY A 23 -14.47 -11.25 25.46
C GLY A 23 -13.98 -10.09 24.55
N LEU A 24 -13.66 -10.37 23.29
CA LEU A 24 -13.29 -9.35 22.30
C LEU A 24 -14.55 -8.85 21.58
N GLY A 25 -15.27 -7.93 22.23
CA GLY A 25 -16.47 -7.33 21.66
C GLY A 25 -16.23 -6.72 20.27
N LEU A 26 -17.24 -6.84 19.40
CA LEU A 26 -17.15 -6.48 17.97
C LEU A 26 -16.61 -5.06 17.74
N GLY A 27 -17.04 -4.08 18.54
CA GLY A 27 -16.56 -2.70 18.44
C GLY A 27 -15.05 -2.57 18.66
N ARG A 28 -14.50 -3.31 19.64
CA ARG A 28 -13.04 -3.34 19.90
C ARG A 28 -12.31 -4.04 18.76
N TYR A 29 -12.86 -5.14 18.25
CA TYR A 29 -12.29 -5.85 17.11
C TYR A 29 -12.21 -4.94 15.87
N VAL A 30 -13.30 -4.23 15.56
CA VAL A 30 -13.35 -3.32 14.42
C VAL A 30 -12.37 -2.16 14.60
N LEU A 31 -12.38 -1.49 15.75
CA LEU A 31 -11.57 -0.30 15.99
C LEU A 31 -10.06 -0.61 16.09
N CYS A 32 -9.69 -1.71 16.72
CA CYS A 32 -8.28 -2.02 17.02
C CYS A 32 -7.60 -2.93 15.98
N PHE A 33 -8.36 -3.65 15.16
CA PHE A 33 -7.78 -4.60 14.19
C PHE A 33 -8.23 -4.31 12.77
N VAL A 34 -9.54 -4.27 12.53
CA VAL A 34 -10.07 -4.11 11.16
C VAL A 34 -9.70 -2.74 10.61
N TYR A 35 -10.03 -1.67 11.32
CA TYR A 35 -9.78 -0.30 10.87
C TYR A 35 -8.28 -0.02 10.66
N PRO A 36 -7.38 -0.23 11.64
CA PRO A 36 -5.95 0.02 11.43
C PRO A 36 -5.32 -0.94 10.43
N GLY A 37 -5.74 -2.21 10.38
CA GLY A 37 -5.26 -3.16 9.37
C GLY A 37 -5.62 -2.73 7.95
N MET A 38 -6.86 -2.29 7.75
CA MET A 38 -7.33 -1.73 6.47
C MET A 38 -6.61 -0.42 6.14
N ALA A 39 -6.49 0.49 7.11
CA ALA A 39 -5.80 1.77 6.92
C ALA A 39 -4.34 1.57 6.50
N LEU A 40 -3.60 0.67 7.17
CA LEU A 40 -2.22 0.34 6.81
C LEU A 40 -2.14 -0.29 5.41
N THR A 41 -3.03 -1.23 5.09
CA THR A 41 -3.10 -1.82 3.75
C THR A 41 -3.33 -0.75 2.66
N MET A 42 -4.21 0.21 2.94
CA MET A 42 -4.53 1.30 2.02
C MET A 42 -3.41 2.33 1.90
N VAL A 43 -2.65 2.62 2.97
CA VAL A 43 -1.49 3.52 2.94
C VAL A 43 -0.46 3.05 1.91
N ARG A 44 -0.24 1.74 1.82
CA ARG A 44 0.64 1.16 0.81
C ARG A 44 0.12 1.44 -0.60
N SER A 45 -1.13 1.08 -0.88
CA SER A 45 -1.74 1.32 -2.19
C SER A 45 -1.76 2.80 -2.57
N TYR A 46 -2.05 3.68 -1.61
CA TYR A 46 -2.09 5.13 -1.78
C TYR A 46 -0.73 5.72 -2.12
N ALA A 47 0.33 5.28 -1.42
CA ALA A 47 1.68 5.72 -1.72
C ALA A 47 2.14 5.20 -3.08
N GLU A 48 1.81 3.94 -3.41
CA GLU A 48 2.36 3.25 -4.57
C GLU A 48 1.64 3.59 -5.87
N HIS A 49 0.35 3.94 -5.88
CA HIS A 49 -0.38 4.14 -7.13
C HIS A 49 -0.67 5.62 -7.44
N ARG A 50 -0.08 6.10 -8.55
CA ARG A 50 -0.57 7.29 -9.29
C ARG A 50 -1.24 6.84 -10.59
N ALA A 51 -2.28 7.57 -11.00
CA ALA A 51 -3.08 7.25 -12.19
C ALA A 51 -2.44 7.73 -13.51
N ASP A 52 -1.16 8.08 -13.50
CA ASP A 52 -0.37 8.42 -14.68
C ASP A 52 -0.19 7.16 -15.56
N LEU A 53 -0.70 7.22 -16.79
CA LEU A 53 -0.82 6.10 -17.71
C LEU A 53 0.39 5.88 -18.64
N ALA A 54 1.49 6.63 -18.54
CA ALA A 54 2.47 6.65 -19.62
C ALA A 54 3.91 6.27 -19.25
N SER A 55 4.31 6.25 -17.97
CA SER A 55 5.72 5.98 -17.62
C SER A 55 5.95 4.62 -16.93
N PRO A 56 7.06 3.90 -17.21
CA PRO A 56 7.53 2.76 -16.42
C PRO A 56 7.71 3.06 -14.91
N GLY A 57 7.74 4.34 -14.52
CA GLY A 57 7.81 4.83 -13.13
C GLY A 57 6.50 4.78 -12.33
N ARG A 58 5.58 3.87 -12.65
CA ARG A 58 4.20 3.81 -12.08
C ARG A 58 4.08 3.61 -10.58
N ALA A 59 5.17 3.29 -9.88
CA ALA A 59 5.10 2.98 -8.48
C ALA A 59 6.07 3.79 -7.63
N ALA A 60 5.50 4.59 -6.74
CA ALA A 60 6.33 5.33 -5.83
C ALA A 60 7.06 4.38 -4.88
N SER A 61 8.34 4.63 -4.67
CA SER A 61 9.15 3.87 -3.72
C SER A 61 9.39 4.70 -2.47
N VAL A 62 9.12 4.13 -1.30
CA VAL A 62 9.36 4.77 0.00
C VAL A 62 10.64 4.21 0.59
N GLU A 63 11.71 5.00 0.70
CA GLU A 63 13.03 4.46 1.02
C GLU A 63 13.26 4.21 2.51
N ARG A 64 12.80 5.11 3.38
CA ARG A 64 12.89 4.94 4.84
C ARG A 64 11.54 4.49 5.39
N GLY A 65 11.17 3.26 5.03
CA GLY A 65 9.93 2.63 5.50
C GLY A 65 9.90 2.35 7.01
N GLY A 66 11.06 2.21 7.66
CA GLY A 66 11.13 1.88 9.10
C GLY A 66 10.34 0.61 9.44
N LEU A 67 9.51 0.66 10.49
CA LEU A 67 8.61 -0.43 10.86
C LEU A 67 7.60 -0.77 9.76
N LEU A 68 7.12 0.22 9.00
CA LEU A 68 6.21 -0.01 7.88
C LEU A 68 6.91 -0.72 6.72
N GLY A 69 8.21 -0.47 6.54
CA GLY A 69 9.03 -1.22 5.58
C GLY A 69 9.03 -2.71 5.89
N LEU A 70 9.22 -3.08 7.16
CA LEU A 70 9.14 -4.49 7.58
C LEU A 70 7.71 -5.03 7.49
N LEU A 71 6.71 -4.27 7.93
CA LEU A 71 5.29 -4.65 7.85
C LEU A 71 4.86 -5.01 6.42
N TYR A 72 5.38 -4.27 5.43
CA TYR A 72 5.10 -4.53 4.01
C TYR A 72 6.12 -5.44 3.35
N LEU A 73 7.04 -6.06 4.10
CA LEU A 73 8.12 -6.91 3.58
C LEU A 73 8.89 -6.21 2.45
N TYR A 74 9.21 -4.93 2.66
CA TYR A 74 9.88 -4.04 1.70
C TYR A 74 9.24 -3.93 0.31
N ASN A 75 7.97 -4.35 0.15
CA ASN A 75 7.22 -4.15 -1.10
C ASN A 75 6.95 -2.68 -1.40
N ASN A 76 7.08 -1.80 -0.40
CA ASN A 76 7.11 -0.35 -0.57
C ASN A 76 8.28 0.16 -1.43
N LEU A 77 9.27 -0.70 -1.75
CA LEU A 77 10.27 -0.47 -2.80
C LEU A 77 9.76 -1.05 -4.12
N HIS A 78 8.58 -0.59 -4.51
CA HIS A 78 7.75 -1.27 -5.51
C HIS A 78 8.44 -1.39 -6.88
N ALA A 79 9.22 -0.39 -7.28
CA ALA A 79 10.01 -0.46 -8.51
C ALA A 79 11.06 -1.58 -8.49
N ALA A 80 11.73 -1.78 -7.35
CA ALA A 80 12.68 -2.88 -7.16
C ALA A 80 11.98 -4.24 -7.12
N HIS A 81 10.81 -4.33 -6.47
CA HIS A 81 10.02 -5.56 -6.43
C HIS A 81 9.51 -5.95 -7.81
N HIS A 82 8.96 -5.00 -8.59
CA HIS A 82 8.46 -5.27 -9.93
C HIS A 82 9.55 -5.72 -10.90
N GLU A 83 10.76 -5.19 -10.76
CA GLU A 83 11.88 -5.63 -11.59
C GLU A 83 12.40 -7.02 -11.19
N ARG A 84 12.36 -7.34 -9.89
CA ARG A 84 12.85 -8.61 -9.34
C ARG A 84 11.81 -9.24 -8.42
N PRO A 85 10.70 -9.77 -8.95
CA PRO A 85 9.59 -10.28 -8.12
C PRO A 85 9.97 -11.52 -7.31
N SER A 86 10.99 -12.27 -7.77
CA SER A 86 11.51 -13.45 -7.08
C SER A 86 12.61 -13.13 -6.06
N LEU A 87 13.04 -11.87 -5.92
CA LEU A 87 14.06 -11.50 -4.95
C LEU A 87 13.47 -11.58 -3.54
N ALA A 88 14.24 -12.16 -2.61
CA ALA A 88 13.82 -12.23 -1.23
C ALA A 88 13.60 -10.81 -0.67
N TRP A 89 12.54 -10.66 0.12
CA TRP A 89 12.12 -9.35 0.61
C TRP A 89 13.20 -8.60 1.40
N TYR A 90 14.07 -9.33 2.12
CA TYR A 90 15.17 -8.75 2.89
C TYR A 90 16.34 -8.24 2.02
N ASP A 91 16.44 -8.69 0.76
CA ASP A 91 17.48 -8.24 -0.18
C ASP A 91 17.04 -7.03 -1.02
N LEU A 92 15.73 -6.77 -1.11
CA LEU A 92 15.16 -5.63 -1.84
C LEU A 92 15.77 -4.28 -1.44
N PRO A 93 15.96 -3.95 -0.14
CA PRO A 93 16.58 -2.67 0.23
C PRO A 93 18.00 -2.50 -0.32
N ALA A 94 18.80 -3.56 -0.30
CA ALA A 94 20.16 -3.51 -0.82
C ALA A 94 20.17 -3.41 -2.35
N TYR A 95 19.27 -4.13 -3.03
CA TYR A 95 19.06 -4.02 -4.47
C TYR A 95 18.64 -2.60 -4.87
N HIS A 96 17.65 -2.03 -4.19
CA HIS A 96 17.15 -0.68 -4.44
C HIS A 96 18.25 0.36 -4.28
N ARG A 97 19.02 0.33 -3.19
CA ARG A 97 20.13 1.29 -2.97
C ARG A 97 21.18 1.25 -4.08
N ARG A 98 21.53 0.06 -4.57
CA ARG A 98 22.51 -0.13 -5.66
C ARG A 98 22.02 0.41 -7.00
N ASN A 99 20.70 0.37 -7.24
CA ASN A 99 20.07 0.73 -8.51
C ASN A 99 19.27 2.03 -8.42
N ARG A 100 19.41 2.80 -7.33
CA ARG A 100 18.58 3.97 -7.02
C ARG A 100 18.57 5.00 -8.14
N ALA A 101 19.74 5.34 -8.69
CA ALA A 101 19.86 6.32 -9.77
C ALA A 101 19.01 5.91 -10.97
N ARG A 102 19.08 4.64 -11.38
CA ARG A 102 18.28 4.08 -12.47
C ARG A 102 16.77 4.15 -12.21
N PHE A 103 16.33 3.91 -10.97
CA PHE A 103 14.91 4.04 -10.62
C PHE A 103 14.44 5.50 -10.62
N ALA A 104 15.29 6.43 -10.17
CA ALA A 104 14.99 7.86 -10.22
C ALA A 104 14.90 8.37 -11.68
N ASP A 105 15.85 7.95 -12.53
CA ASP A 105 15.91 8.34 -13.95
C ASP A 105 14.73 7.79 -14.77
N ALA A 106 14.17 6.64 -14.35
CA ALA A 106 12.95 6.06 -14.93
C ALA A 106 11.66 6.83 -14.57
N GLY A 107 11.76 7.91 -13.79
CA GLY A 107 10.63 8.74 -13.38
C GLY A 107 9.78 8.14 -12.26
N ALA A 108 10.28 7.12 -11.55
CA ALA A 108 9.58 6.59 -10.38
C ALA A 108 9.62 7.63 -9.23
N PRO A 109 8.47 8.04 -8.65
CA PRO A 109 8.47 8.94 -7.51
C PRO A 109 9.18 8.28 -6.32
N ILE A 110 10.18 8.96 -5.74
CA ILE A 110 10.88 8.44 -4.56
C ILE A 110 10.56 9.32 -3.35
N TYR A 111 9.90 8.73 -2.36
CA TYR A 111 9.65 9.37 -1.07
C TYR A 111 10.71 8.94 -0.06
N GLN A 112 11.18 9.88 0.75
CA GLN A 112 12.12 9.61 1.83
C GLN A 112 11.49 8.73 2.91
N GLY A 113 10.19 8.85 3.18
CA GLY A 113 9.51 8.04 4.20
C GLY A 113 8.00 8.32 4.27
N TYR A 114 7.26 7.52 5.03
CA TYR A 114 5.81 7.70 5.18
C TYR A 114 5.44 9.03 5.86
N GLY A 115 6.28 9.56 6.75
CA GLY A 115 6.05 10.89 7.35
C GLY A 115 6.05 12.02 6.33
N GLU A 116 6.81 11.89 5.23
CA GLU A 116 6.79 12.84 4.14
C GLU A 116 5.45 12.80 3.38
N ILE A 117 4.92 11.59 3.15
CA ILE A 117 3.61 11.38 2.51
C ILE A 117 2.51 12.00 3.37
N VAL A 118 2.49 11.70 4.68
CA VAL A 118 1.53 12.29 5.61
C VAL A 118 1.62 13.81 5.61
N ARG A 119 2.82 14.38 5.71
CA ARG A 119 2.99 15.85 5.71
C ARG A 119 2.48 16.51 4.43
N ARG A 120 2.68 15.86 3.28
CA ARG A 120 2.29 16.40 1.97
C ARG A 120 0.80 16.23 1.69
N PHE A 121 0.17 15.17 2.19
CA PHE A 121 -1.14 14.74 1.72
C PHE A 121 -2.19 14.48 2.81
N ALA A 122 -1.89 14.70 4.10
CA ALA A 122 -2.87 14.55 5.17
C ALA A 122 -4.10 15.46 4.98
N PHE A 123 -3.91 16.63 4.37
CA PHE A 123 -4.96 17.62 4.13
C PHE A 123 -4.96 18.15 2.69
N SER A 124 -4.32 17.43 1.77
CA SER A 124 -4.17 17.87 0.37
C SER A 124 -4.34 16.67 -0.54
N ALA A 125 -4.95 16.89 -1.71
CA ALA A 125 -5.16 15.82 -2.68
C ALA A 125 -3.81 15.26 -3.16
N HIS A 126 -3.70 13.92 -3.20
CA HIS A 126 -2.50 13.22 -3.66
C HIS A 126 -2.37 13.16 -5.17
N ASP A 127 -3.51 13.00 -5.85
CA ASP A 127 -3.59 13.04 -7.30
C ASP A 127 -4.90 13.73 -7.70
N ASP A 128 -4.96 14.18 -8.94
CA ASP A 128 -6.20 14.69 -9.51
C ASP A 128 -7.15 13.51 -9.81
N MET A 129 -8.40 13.63 -9.38
CA MET A 129 -9.45 12.65 -9.63
C MET A 129 -9.79 12.54 -11.12
N VAL A 130 -9.47 13.58 -11.91
CA VAL A 130 -9.62 13.53 -13.36
C VAL A 130 -8.53 12.65 -13.95
N HIS A 131 -8.97 11.63 -14.67
CA HIS A 131 -8.10 10.72 -15.42
C HIS A 131 -7.17 11.49 -16.36
N PRO A 132 -5.89 11.15 -16.52
CA PRO A 132 -4.94 11.96 -17.29
C PRO A 132 -5.36 12.24 -18.73
N LEU A 133 -6.08 11.31 -19.38
CA LEU A 133 -6.61 11.50 -20.73
C LEU A 133 -7.72 12.56 -20.84
N HIS A 134 -8.25 13.03 -19.71
CA HIS A 134 -9.34 14.00 -19.61
C HIS A 134 -8.93 15.27 -18.86
N ARG A 135 -7.64 15.44 -18.55
CA ARG A 135 -7.12 16.68 -17.94
C ARG A 135 -6.99 17.75 -19.03
N GLU A 136 -7.53 18.94 -18.77
CA GLU A 136 -7.30 20.12 -19.62
C GLU A 136 -5.78 20.36 -19.75
N PRO A 137 -5.25 20.68 -20.94
CA PRO A 137 -3.84 21.02 -21.10
C PRO A 137 -3.51 22.21 -20.19
N VAL A 138 -2.49 22.06 -19.34
CA VAL A 138 -1.99 23.20 -18.55
C VAL A 138 -1.35 24.17 -19.53
N SER A 139 -1.97 25.34 -19.72
CA SER A 139 -1.51 26.45 -20.56
C SER A 139 -0.17 27.03 -20.10
#